data_AF-A0A6A3C445-F1
#
_entry.id   AF-A0A6A3C445-F1
#
_cell.length_a   1.000
_cell.length_b   1.000
_cell.length_c   1.000
_cell.angle_alpha   90.00
_cell.angle_beta   90.00
_cell.angle_gamma   90.00
#
_symmetry.space_group_name_H-M   'P 1'
#
loop_
_entity.id
_entity.type
_entity.pdbx_description
1 polymer ?
#
loop_
_entity_poly.entity_id
_entity_poly.type
_entity_poly.pdbx_seq_one_letter_code
_entity_poly.pdbx_strand_id
1 'polypeptide(L)'
;MATEERNHVSNGEGDREEQEDEKMEQFFALLRSFREARDKRKHELRLRDHEEDINKKMKKSKASKLGNDERSSWVPRFEWEDFTSEFEFPRPLVVFPTPYNKKEDQKNQEDDDGLDLNLTLSSASL
;
A
#
# COMPACT_ATOMS: atom_id res chain seq x y z
N MET A 1 9.46 76.96 6.62
CA MET A 1 10.09 75.87 5.87
C MET A 1 9.09 74.72 5.87
N ALA A 2 8.23 74.64 4.86
CA ALA A 2 7.23 73.59 4.75
C ALA A 2 7.86 72.39 4.04
N THR A 3 7.77 71.20 4.65
CA THR A 3 8.17 69.93 4.02
C THR A 3 7.01 69.45 3.15
N GLU A 4 7.17 69.58 1.84
CA GLU A 4 6.25 69.02 0.85
C GLU A 4 6.50 67.51 0.75
N GLU A 5 5.63 66.71 1.38
CA GLU A 5 5.60 65.27 1.14
C GLU A 5 4.90 65.01 -0.19
N ARG A 6 5.69 64.65 -1.21
CA ARG A 6 5.17 64.13 -2.47
C ARG A 6 4.62 62.72 -2.23
N ASN A 7 3.29 62.63 -2.12
CA ASN A 7 2.56 61.37 -2.27
C ASN A 7 2.89 60.74 -3.63
N HIS A 8 3.75 59.73 -3.62
CA HIS A 8 4.03 58.89 -4.77
C HIS A 8 2.90 57.87 -4.91
N VAL A 9 1.88 58.21 -5.71
CA VAL A 9 0.88 57.25 -6.17
C VAL A 9 1.56 56.34 -7.19
N SER A 10 2.05 55.18 -6.73
CA SER A 10 2.48 54.11 -7.64
C SER A 10 1.23 53.38 -8.13
N ASN A 11 0.93 53.50 -9.42
CA ASN A 11 -0.13 52.74 -10.07
C ASN A 11 0.11 51.22 -9.88
N GLY A 12 -0.88 50.52 -9.33
CA GLY A 12 -0.88 49.07 -9.07
C GLY A 12 -1.10 48.19 -10.31
N GLU A 13 -0.44 48.52 -11.41
CA GLU A 13 -0.56 47.78 -12.68
C GLU A 13 0.54 46.72 -12.83
N GLY A 14 1.76 47.01 -12.36
CA GLY A 14 2.86 46.02 -12.30
C GLY A 14 2.62 44.88 -11.29
N ASP A 15 1.98 45.19 -10.16
CA ASP A 15 1.65 44.18 -9.12
C ASP A 15 0.61 43.15 -9.63
N ARG A 16 -0.22 43.53 -10.61
CA ARG A 16 -1.23 42.64 -11.20
C ARG A 16 -0.62 41.68 -12.22
N GLU A 17 0.33 42.13 -13.03
CA GLU A 17 1.06 41.28 -13.98
C GLU A 17 1.95 40.27 -13.26
N GLU A 18 2.69 40.71 -12.24
CA GLU A 18 3.52 39.83 -11.41
C GLU A 18 2.69 38.71 -10.75
N GLN A 19 1.49 39.04 -10.23
CA GLN A 19 0.57 38.04 -9.66
C GLN A 19 0.00 37.06 -10.71
N GLU A 20 -0.17 37.48 -11.96
CA GLU A 20 -0.60 36.60 -13.05
C GLU A 20 0.52 35.64 -13.45
N ASP A 21 1.76 36.12 -13.52
CA ASP A 21 2.95 35.31 -13.79
C ASP A 21 3.18 34.25 -12.70
N GLU A 22 3.02 34.62 -11.43
CA GLU A 22 3.10 33.66 -10.31
C GLU A 22 2.04 32.56 -10.41
N LYS A 23 0.81 32.89 -10.78
CA LYS A 23 -0.28 31.91 -10.97
C LYS A 23 0.02 30.98 -12.15
N MET A 24 0.60 31.51 -13.22
CA MET A 24 1.02 30.71 -14.37
C MET A 24 2.14 29.74 -13.99
N GLU A 25 3.13 30.18 -13.23
CA GLU A 25 4.21 29.31 -12.74
C GLU A 25 3.66 28.20 -11.83
N GLN A 26 2.72 28.51 -10.94
CA GLN A 26 2.03 27.50 -10.10
C GLN A 26 1.28 26.48 -10.95
N PHE A 27 0.59 26.93 -12.01
CA PHE A 27 -0.11 26.03 -12.93
C PHE A 27 0.86 25.10 -13.67
N PHE A 28 2.00 25.61 -14.15
CA PHE A 28 3.03 24.77 -14.79
C PHE A 28 3.75 23.85 -13.80
N ALA A 29 3.95 24.27 -12.55
CA ALA A 29 4.45 23.40 -11.49
C ALA A 29 3.52 22.21 -11.25
N LEU A 30 2.21 22.45 -11.25
CA LEU A 30 1.20 21.39 -11.14
C LEU A 30 1.25 20.41 -12.32
N LEU A 31 1.35 20.91 -13.56
CA LEU A 31 1.48 20.05 -14.74
C LEU A 31 2.76 19.21 -14.71
N ARG A 32 3.88 19.77 -14.24
CA ARG A 32 5.15 19.06 -14.07
C ARG A 32 5.00 17.93 -13.04
N SER A 33 4.41 18.20 -11.87
CA SER A 33 4.26 17.20 -10.81
C SER A 33 3.40 16.01 -11.24
N PHE A 34 2.30 16.24 -11.96
CA PHE A 34 1.47 15.15 -12.48
C PHE A 34 2.19 14.28 -13.52
N ARG A 35 2.94 14.91 -14.44
CA ARG A 35 3.75 14.19 -15.44
C ARG A 35 4.80 13.34 -14.75
N GLU A 36 5.52 13.93 -13.79
CA GLU A 36 6.54 13.24 -13.01
C GLU A 36 5.97 12.06 -12.20
N ALA A 37 4.85 12.25 -11.51
CA ALA A 37 4.19 11.19 -10.75
C ALA A 37 3.76 10.02 -11.66
N ARG A 38 3.21 10.33 -12.84
CA ARG A 38 2.84 9.32 -13.84
C ARG A 38 4.06 8.56 -14.36
N ASP A 39 5.14 9.27 -14.65
CA ASP A 39 6.34 8.68 -15.24
C ASP A 39 7.10 7.83 -14.21
N LYS A 40 7.12 8.25 -12.93
CA LYS A 40 7.61 7.44 -11.80
C LYS A 40 6.88 6.10 -11.71
N ARG A 41 5.55 6.10 -11.72
CA ARG A 41 4.74 4.87 -11.68
C ARG A 41 5.01 3.96 -12.88
N LYS A 42 5.12 4.53 -14.07
CA LYS A 42 5.46 3.76 -15.29
C LYS A 42 6.85 3.14 -15.20
N HIS A 43 7.82 3.87 -14.66
CA HIS A 43 9.18 3.38 -14.49
C HIS A 43 9.25 2.25 -13.47
N GLU A 44 8.59 2.39 -12.32
CA GLU A 44 8.49 1.34 -11.29
C GLU A 44 7.89 0.05 -11.86
N LEU A 45 6.79 0.14 -12.61
CA LEU A 45 6.18 -1.04 -13.25
C LEU A 45 7.13 -1.71 -14.25
N ARG A 46 7.84 -0.93 -15.08
CA ARG A 46 8.82 -1.48 -16.02
C ARG A 46 9.97 -2.18 -15.32
N LEU A 47 10.47 -1.62 -14.22
CA LEU A 47 11.52 -2.25 -13.42
C LEU A 47 11.04 -3.56 -12.80
N ARG A 48 9.82 -3.56 -12.24
CA ARG A 48 9.21 -4.76 -11.68
C ARG A 48 9.03 -5.86 -12.72
N ASP A 49 8.48 -5.51 -13.89
CA ASP A 49 8.28 -6.47 -14.98
C ASP A 49 9.63 -7.04 -15.46
N HIS A 50 10.65 -6.18 -15.58
CA HIS A 50 12.00 -6.60 -15.99
C HIS A 50 12.64 -7.53 -14.95
N GLU A 51 12.50 -7.21 -13.66
CA GLU A 51 13.03 -8.02 -12.57
C GLU A 51 12.30 -9.37 -12.43
N GLU A 52 10.98 -9.39 -12.62
CA GLU A 52 10.20 -10.62 -12.70
C GLU A 52 10.64 -11.50 -13.89
N ASP A 53 10.90 -10.91 -15.05
CA ASP A 53 11.38 -11.63 -16.24
C ASP A 53 12.78 -12.20 -16.06
N ILE A 54 13.70 -11.46 -15.44
CA ILE A 54 15.05 -11.97 -15.11
C ILE A 54 14.95 -13.12 -14.10
N ASN A 55 14.14 -12.95 -13.05
CA ASN A 55 13.93 -14.00 -12.04
C ASN A 55 13.29 -15.27 -12.63
N LYS A 56 12.31 -15.14 -13.52
CA LYS A 56 11.71 -16.28 -14.24
C LYS A 56 12.74 -17.00 -15.12
N LYS A 57 13.58 -16.26 -15.84
CA LYS A 57 14.66 -16.83 -16.68
C LYS A 57 15.72 -17.53 -15.84
N MET A 58 16.11 -16.98 -14.68
CA MET A 58 17.06 -17.62 -13.75
C MET A 58 16.48 -18.86 -13.06
N LYS A 59 15.20 -18.85 -12.67
CA LYS A 59 14.54 -20.03 -12.10
C LYS A 59 14.44 -21.18 -13.10
N LYS A 60 14.13 -20.88 -14.37
CA LYS A 60 14.07 -21.89 -15.44
C LYS A 60 15.44 -22.52 -15.75
N SER A 61 16.53 -21.76 -15.68
CA SER A 61 17.88 -22.31 -15.90
C SER A 61 18.44 -23.11 -14.71
N LYS A 62 18.01 -22.79 -13.47
CA LYS A 62 18.36 -23.59 -12.28
C LYS A 62 17.52 -24.87 -12.16
N ALA A 63 16.25 -24.84 -12.56
CA ALA A 63 15.37 -26.01 -12.54
C ALA A 63 15.75 -27.08 -13.58
N SER A 64 16.40 -26.72 -14.69
CA SER A 64 16.88 -27.73 -15.66
C SER A 64 18.17 -28.43 -15.21
N LYS A 65 18.79 -28.02 -14.09
CA LYS A 65 20.09 -28.53 -13.63
C LYS A 65 20.01 -29.27 -12.29
N LEU A 66 18.88 -29.17 -11.59
CA LEU A 66 18.57 -30.02 -10.44
C LEU A 66 17.53 -31.03 -10.91
N GLY A 67 18.01 -32.20 -11.32
CA GLY A 67 17.14 -33.32 -11.65
C GLY A 67 16.21 -33.63 -10.48
N ASN A 68 14.98 -34.02 -10.84
CA ASN A 68 14.15 -34.98 -10.14
C ASN A 68 14.43 -35.13 -8.63
N ASP A 69 13.83 -34.29 -7.80
CA ASP A 69 13.76 -34.57 -6.37
C ASP A 69 12.40 -34.14 -5.79
N GLU A 70 11.50 -35.11 -5.75
CA GLU A 70 10.56 -35.45 -4.66
C GLU A 70 10.06 -34.34 -3.71
N ARG A 71 9.75 -33.15 -4.19
CA ARG A 71 8.81 -32.28 -3.47
C ARG A 71 7.39 -32.69 -3.85
N SER A 72 6.85 -33.65 -3.12
CA SER A 72 5.44 -34.01 -3.14
C SER A 72 4.59 -32.80 -2.76
N SER A 73 4.29 -31.97 -3.77
CA SER A 73 3.40 -30.84 -3.64
C SER A 73 2.00 -31.37 -3.39
N TRP A 74 1.51 -31.28 -2.15
CA TRP A 74 0.08 -31.47 -1.89
C TRP A 74 -0.67 -30.34 -2.58
N VAL A 75 -1.16 -30.62 -3.78
CA VAL A 75 -2.01 -29.72 -4.55
C VAL A 75 -3.39 -30.33 -4.53
N PRO A 76 -4.33 -29.78 -3.73
CA PRO A 76 -5.72 -30.18 -3.80
C PRO A 76 -6.19 -29.99 -5.24
N ARG A 77 -6.76 -31.06 -5.81
CA ARG A 77 -7.42 -31.00 -7.10
C ARG A 77 -8.89 -31.07 -6.80
N PHE A 78 -9.61 -30.06 -7.26
CA PHE A 78 -11.05 -30.04 -7.17
C PHE A 78 -11.62 -30.54 -8.49
N GLU A 79 -12.60 -31.42 -8.40
CA GLU A 79 -13.38 -31.91 -9.53
C GLU A 79 -14.76 -31.24 -9.51
N TRP A 80 -15.51 -31.32 -10.60
CA TRP A 80 -16.82 -30.65 -10.72
C TRP A 80 -17.81 -31.11 -9.65
N GLU A 81 -17.70 -32.38 -9.24
CA GLU A 81 -18.51 -33.04 -8.24
C GLU A 81 -18.36 -32.42 -6.84
N ASP A 82 -17.20 -31.82 -6.55
CA ASP A 82 -16.95 -31.13 -5.26
C ASP A 82 -17.88 -29.94 -5.06
N PHE A 83 -18.41 -29.38 -6.15
CA PHE A 83 -19.26 -28.19 -6.14
C PHE A 83 -20.74 -28.50 -6.37
N THR A 84 -21.06 -29.68 -6.90
CA THR A 84 -22.45 -30.08 -7.21
C THR A 84 -23.01 -31.11 -6.24
N SER A 85 -22.21 -31.55 -5.26
CA SER A 85 -22.74 -32.36 -4.16
C SER A 85 -23.78 -31.52 -3.42
N GLU A 86 -25.04 -31.97 -3.38
CA GLU A 86 -26.06 -31.36 -2.53
C GLU A 86 -25.80 -31.82 -1.09
N PHE A 87 -25.16 -30.97 -0.29
CA PHE A 87 -24.90 -31.25 1.11
C PHE A 87 -26.03 -30.67 1.97
N GLU A 88 -26.72 -31.54 2.70
CA GLU A 88 -27.72 -31.14 3.67
C GLU A 88 -27.03 -30.56 4.91
N PHE A 89 -27.05 -29.23 5.05
CA PHE A 89 -26.58 -28.58 6.27
C PHE A 89 -27.51 -28.94 7.44
N PRO A 90 -27.05 -29.64 8.49
CA PRO A 90 -27.81 -29.73 9.73
C PRO A 90 -27.89 -28.32 10.32
N ARG A 91 -29.09 -27.78 10.48
CA ARG A 91 -29.31 -26.46 11.08
C ARG A 91 -28.63 -26.38 12.46
N PRO A 92 -27.61 -25.53 12.67
CA PRO A 92 -26.98 -25.43 13.99
C PRO A 92 -27.92 -24.69 14.96
N LEU A 93 -28.30 -25.33 16.06
CA LEU A 93 -28.89 -24.64 17.22
C LEU A 93 -27.79 -23.79 17.87
N VAL A 94 -27.75 -22.52 17.53
CA VAL A 94 -26.75 -21.60 18.06
C VAL A 94 -27.16 -21.19 19.48
N VAL A 95 -26.59 -21.84 20.49
CA VAL A 95 -26.66 -21.39 21.88
C VAL A 95 -25.34 -20.71 22.22
N PHE A 96 -25.35 -19.38 22.32
CA PHE A 96 -24.19 -18.62 22.77
C PHE A 96 -24.14 -18.54 24.31
N PRO A 97 -22.98 -18.77 24.96
CA PRO A 97 -22.85 -18.57 26.39
C PRO A 97 -22.76 -17.08 26.75
N THR A 98 -23.42 -16.68 27.83
CA THR A 98 -23.47 -15.30 28.33
C THR A 98 -22.15 -14.89 28.99
N PRO A 99 -21.59 -13.71 28.70
CA PRO A 99 -20.30 -13.29 29.25
C PRO A 99 -20.39 -12.87 30.74
N TYR A 100 -19.41 -13.34 31.51
CA TYR A 100 -19.27 -13.11 32.96
C TYR A 100 -18.43 -11.85 33.23
N ASN A 101 -19.05 -10.79 33.75
CA ASN A 101 -18.36 -9.54 34.11
C ASN A 101 -17.91 -9.55 35.58
N LYS A 102 -16.61 -9.38 35.83
CA LYS A 102 -16.08 -8.89 37.12
C LYS A 102 -15.30 -7.61 36.88
N LYS A 103 -15.63 -6.57 37.66
CA LYS A 103 -14.93 -5.28 37.69
C LYS A 103 -13.94 -5.28 38.84
N GLU A 104 -12.68 -4.99 38.57
CA GLU A 104 -11.75 -4.44 39.58
C GLU A 104 -10.88 -3.37 38.93
N ASP A 105 -10.89 -2.19 39.54
CA ASP A 105 -10.16 -0.99 39.16
C ASP A 105 -8.66 -1.13 39.48
N GLN A 106 -7.76 -0.67 38.60
CA GLN A 106 -6.78 0.40 38.89
C GLN A 106 -5.65 0.54 37.85
N LYS A 107 -5.42 1.83 37.53
CA LYS A 107 -4.18 2.52 37.12
C LYS A 107 -3.79 2.55 35.63
N ASN A 108 -3.73 3.81 35.17
CA ASN A 108 -3.18 4.27 33.91
C ASN A 108 -1.71 3.86 33.77
N GLN A 109 -1.39 3.27 32.62
CA GLN A 109 -0.11 3.41 31.98
C GLN A 109 -0.41 3.47 30.47
N GLU A 110 -0.29 4.66 29.89
CA GLU A 110 -0.07 4.80 28.44
C GLU A 110 1.24 4.08 28.17
N ASP A 111 1.21 3.00 27.39
CA ASP A 111 2.36 2.47 26.68
C ASP A 111 1.85 1.47 25.63
N ASP A 112 2.00 1.87 24.36
CA ASP A 112 2.20 0.98 23.20
C ASP A 112 1.02 0.09 22.79
N ASP A 113 0.11 0.64 21.97
CA ASP A 113 -0.75 -0.15 21.05
C ASP A 113 0.09 -0.78 19.91
N GLY A 114 1.30 -1.24 20.23
CA GLY A 114 2.19 -1.95 19.35
C GLY A 114 1.61 -3.34 19.08
N LEU A 115 1.00 -3.52 17.91
CA LEU A 115 0.62 -4.83 17.41
C LEU A 115 1.84 -5.75 17.45
N ASP A 116 1.88 -6.69 18.38
CA ASP A 116 3.00 -7.62 18.51
C ASP A 116 3.02 -8.58 17.30
N LEU A 117 3.86 -8.26 16.31
CA LEU A 117 4.04 -8.98 15.05
C LEU A 117 5.11 -10.08 15.18
N ASN A 118 5.14 -10.78 16.31
CA ASN A 118 6.06 -11.89 16.53
C ASN A 118 5.66 -13.10 15.66
N LEU A 119 6.14 -13.13 14.42
CA LEU A 119 6.05 -14.26 13.51
C LEU A 119 7.19 -15.24 13.77
N THR A 120 6.97 -16.20 14.66
CA THR A 120 7.92 -17.28 14.88
C THR A 120 7.83 -18.27 13.72
N LEU A 121 8.85 -18.32 12.87
CA LEU A 121 9.00 -19.39 11.88
C LEU A 121 9.35 -20.68 12.63
N SER A 122 8.38 -21.59 12.77
CA SER A 122 8.68 -22.94 13.21
C SER A 122 9.56 -23.59 12.15
N SER A 123 10.86 -23.65 12.40
CA SER A 123 11.76 -24.54 11.67
C SER A 123 11.42 -25.96 12.10
N ALA A 124 10.44 -26.56 11.43
CA ALA A 124 10.29 -28.00 11.42
C ALA A 124 11.47 -28.56 10.62
N SER A 125 12.50 -28.96 11.35
CA SER A 125 13.47 -29.94 10.88
C SER A 125 12.72 -31.24 10.66
N LEU A 126 12.64 -31.69 9.39
CA LEU A 126 12.85 -33.05 8.91
C LEU A 126 12.58 -33.10 7.40
#